data_AF-A0A1M5R0T7-F1
#
_entry.id   AF-A0A1M5R0T7-F1
#
_cell.length_a   1.000
_cell.length_b   1.000
_cell.length_c   1.000
_cell.angle_alpha   90.00
_cell.angle_beta   90.00
_cell.angle_gamma   90.00
#
_symmetry.space_group_name_H-M   'P 1'
#
loop_
_entity.id
_entity.type
_entity.pdbx_description
1 polymer ?
#
loop_
_entity_poly.entity_id
_entity_poly.type
_entity_poly.pdbx_seq_one_letter_code
_entity_poly.pdbx_strand_id
1 'polypeptide(L)'
;MPWSRAFEDPIALPKGRQLLTLDEAAAYIMKLPKAEQNLPEWQAATEALIMAAEDRGPLLHARVGMLRALNRHVEREFNPDRKDTHWGKRKLTRDR
;
A
#
# COMPACT_ATOMS: atom_id res chain seq x y z
N MET A 1 -9.74 -21.30 0.76
CA MET A 1 -9.66 -20.55 2.03
C MET A 1 -9.50 -19.07 1.69
N PRO A 2 -10.30 -18.16 2.28
CA PRO A 2 -10.31 -16.73 1.94
C PRO A 2 -8.93 -16.06 2.06
N TRP A 3 -8.14 -16.46 3.07
CA TRP A 3 -6.80 -15.95 3.31
C TRP A 3 -5.73 -16.41 2.31
N SER A 4 -6.00 -17.46 1.52
CA SER A 4 -5.07 -17.95 0.50
C SER A 4 -5.11 -17.14 -0.80
N ARG A 5 -5.95 -16.11 -0.88
CA ARG A 5 -6.09 -15.27 -2.07
C ARG A 5 -4.79 -14.52 -2.33
N ALA A 6 -4.30 -14.63 -3.56
CA ALA A 6 -3.10 -13.94 -4.00
C ALA A 6 -3.38 -12.47 -4.33
N PHE A 7 -2.40 -11.60 -4.10
CA PHE A 7 -2.39 -10.27 -4.68
C PHE A 7 -2.12 -10.37 -6.19
N GLU A 8 -2.75 -9.50 -6.98
CA GLU A 8 -2.45 -9.37 -8.41
C GLU A 8 -0.99 -8.95 -8.62
N ASP A 9 -0.54 -7.97 -7.85
CA ASP A 9 0.86 -7.56 -7.75
C ASP A 9 1.41 -7.90 -6.35
N PRO A 10 2.39 -8.81 -6.23
CA PRO A 10 3.04 -9.12 -4.95
C PRO A 10 3.58 -7.89 -4.23
N ILE A 11 3.63 -7.97 -2.89
CA ILE A 11 4.20 -6.90 -2.05
C ILE A 11 5.68 -7.19 -1.81
N ALA A 12 6.57 -6.37 -2.36
CA ALA A 12 8.00 -6.49 -2.14
C ALA A 12 8.40 -5.96 -0.75
N LEU A 13 9.21 -6.74 -0.03
CA LEU A 13 9.82 -6.37 1.25
C LEU A 13 11.25 -5.84 1.02
N PRO A 14 11.79 -5.03 1.95
CA PRO A 14 13.13 -4.43 1.82
C PRO A 14 14.28 -5.42 1.61
N LYS A 15 14.12 -6.68 2.03
CA LYS A 15 15.14 -7.74 1.89
C LYS A 15 14.97 -8.61 0.63
N GLY A 16 14.18 -8.14 -0.36
CA GLY A 16 13.95 -8.84 -1.62
C GLY A 16 12.93 -9.98 -1.58
N ARG A 17 12.44 -10.35 -0.38
CA ARG A 17 11.31 -11.28 -0.24
C ARG A 17 10.01 -10.61 -0.71
N GLN A 18 9.09 -11.39 -1.27
CA GLN A 18 7.74 -10.95 -1.61
C GLN A 18 6.69 -11.63 -0.73
N LEU A 19 5.58 -10.92 -0.51
CA LEU A 19 4.36 -11.46 0.08
C LEU A 19 3.33 -11.63 -1.05
N LEU A 20 2.94 -12.88 -1.29
CA LEU A 20 2.10 -13.30 -2.42
C LEU A 20 0.62 -13.31 -2.05
N THR A 21 0.29 -13.66 -0.80
CA THR A 21 -1.09 -13.91 -0.37
C THR A 21 -1.49 -13.05 0.84
N LEU A 22 -2.80 -12.95 1.09
CA LEU A 22 -3.33 -12.30 2.30
C LEU A 22 -2.81 -12.97 3.58
N ASP A 23 -2.69 -14.30 3.59
CA ASP A 23 -2.13 -15.06 4.70
C ASP A 23 -0.67 -14.70 4.99
N GLU A 24 0.17 -14.63 3.95
CA GLU A 24 1.56 -14.21 4.11
C GLU A 24 1.68 -12.77 4.63
N ALA A 25 0.79 -11.88 4.18
CA ALA A 25 0.71 -10.51 4.68
C ALA A 25 0.28 -10.45 6.14
N ALA A 26 -0.75 -11.19 6.55
CA ALA A 26 -1.18 -11.27 7.94
C ALA A 26 -0.07 -11.86 8.83
N ALA A 27 0.56 -12.95 8.39
CA ALA A 27 1.68 -13.58 9.09
C ALA A 27 2.89 -12.64 9.22
N TYR A 28 3.11 -11.75 8.26
CA TYR A 28 4.13 -10.72 8.36
C TYR A 28 3.80 -9.72 9.49
N ILE A 29 2.58 -9.18 9.53
CA ILE A 29 2.14 -8.24 10.58
C ILE A 29 2.24 -8.89 11.97
N MET A 30 1.78 -10.13 12.11
CA MET A 30 1.79 -10.85 13.40
C MET A 30 3.20 -11.06 13.96
N LYS A 31 4.23 -11.05 13.11
CA LYS A 31 5.65 -11.18 13.53
C LYS A 31 6.27 -9.85 13.97
N LEU A 32 5.63 -8.72 13.71
CA LEU A 32 6.12 -7.42 14.17
C LEU A 32 6.01 -7.29 15.69
N PRO A 33 6.88 -6.48 16.34
CA PRO A 33 6.70 -6.13 17.75
C PRO A 33 5.32 -5.53 18.00
N LYS A 34 4.73 -5.77 19.18
CA LYS A 34 3.37 -5.31 19.50
C LYS A 34 3.23 -3.78 19.39
N ALA A 35 4.28 -3.05 19.75
CA ALA A 35 4.34 -1.60 19.59
C ALA A 35 4.19 -1.16 18.12
N GLU A 36 4.81 -1.89 17.19
CA GLU A 36 4.66 -1.63 15.75
C GLU A 36 3.26 -2.02 15.26
N GLN A 37 2.74 -3.17 15.66
CA GLN A 37 1.39 -3.60 15.28
C GLN A 37 0.31 -2.58 15.68
N ASN A 38 0.51 -1.89 16.81
CA ASN A 38 -0.43 -0.89 17.32
C ASN A 38 -0.32 0.47 16.61
N LEU A 39 0.65 0.67 15.72
CA LEU A 39 0.73 1.90 14.93
C LEU A 39 -0.46 2.00 13.96
N PRO A 40 -0.99 3.22 13.72
CA PRO A 40 -2.18 3.41 12.88
C PRO A 40 -2.06 2.81 11.48
N GLU A 41 -0.86 2.86 10.87
CA GLU A 41 -0.63 2.34 9.53
C GLU A 41 -0.73 0.81 9.49
N TRP A 42 -0.22 0.13 10.52
CA TRP A 42 -0.31 -1.33 10.65
C TRP A 42 -1.72 -1.79 11.03
N GLN A 43 -2.45 -1.02 11.84
CA GLN A 43 -3.86 -1.28 12.13
C GLN A 43 -4.71 -1.14 10.87
N ALA A 44 -4.55 -0.05 10.11
CA ALA A 44 -5.26 0.15 8.85
C ALA A 44 -4.94 -0.94 7.81
N ALA A 45 -3.68 -1.38 7.72
CA ALA A 45 -3.31 -2.51 6.88
C ALA A 45 -4.00 -3.81 7.32
N THR A 46 -4.07 -4.07 8.64
CA THR A 46 -4.74 -5.24 9.21
C THR A 46 -6.24 -5.23 8.87
N GLU A 47 -6.92 -4.10 9.06
CA GLU A 47 -8.33 -3.95 8.72
C GLU A 47 -8.58 -4.18 7.22
N ALA A 48 -7.74 -3.62 6.35
CA ALA A 48 -7.84 -3.83 4.92
C ALA A 48 -7.63 -5.30 4.51
N LEU A 49 -6.72 -6.02 5.17
CA LEU A 49 -6.53 -7.47 4.98
C LEU A 49 -7.78 -8.26 5.40
N ILE A 50 -8.38 -7.93 6.55
CA ILE A 50 -9.61 -8.56 7.03
C ILE A 50 -10.76 -8.32 6.05
N MET A 51 -10.97 -7.07 5.62
CA MET A 51 -12.00 -6.74 4.63
C MET A 51 -11.82 -7.53 3.32
N ALA A 52 -10.58 -7.66 2.83
CA ALA A 52 -10.29 -8.43 1.63
C ALA A 52 -10.52 -9.93 1.82
N ALA A 53 -10.18 -10.49 2.98
CA ALA A 53 -10.41 -11.90 3.29
C ALA A 53 -11.90 -12.23 3.44
N GLU A 54 -12.71 -11.28 3.91
CA GLU A 54 -14.17 -11.47 4.04
C GLU A 54 -14.93 -11.09 2.76
N ASP A 55 -14.23 -10.86 1.65
CA ASP A 55 -14.80 -10.38 0.37
C ASP A 55 -15.61 -9.07 0.51
N ARG A 56 -15.33 -8.28 1.54
CA ARG A 56 -15.94 -6.96 1.82
C ARG A 56 -15.13 -5.79 1.27
N GLY A 57 -13.93 -6.06 0.74
CA GLY A 57 -13.04 -5.02 0.22
C GLY A 57 -12.14 -5.49 -0.93
N PRO A 58 -11.65 -4.58 -1.78
CA PRO A 58 -10.72 -4.92 -2.86
C PRO A 58 -9.36 -5.37 -2.34
N LEU A 59 -8.74 -6.37 -2.98
CA LEU A 59 -7.35 -6.79 -2.73
C LEU A 59 -6.34 -5.62 -2.86
N LEU A 60 -6.60 -4.70 -3.79
CA LEU A 60 -5.76 -3.52 -3.98
C LEU A 60 -5.74 -2.63 -2.74
N HIS A 61 -6.84 -2.54 -1.99
CA HIS A 61 -6.89 -1.78 -0.74
C HIS A 61 -5.93 -2.40 0.28
N ALA A 62 -6.01 -3.72 0.50
CA ALA A 62 -5.09 -4.45 1.37
C ALA A 62 -3.62 -4.25 0.95
N ARG A 63 -3.34 -4.32 -0.36
CA ARG A 63 -2.01 -4.07 -0.91
C ARG A 63 -1.51 -2.66 -0.60
N VAL A 64 -2.33 -1.63 -0.84
CA VAL A 64 -1.98 -0.23 -0.58
C VAL A 64 -1.78 0.01 0.93
N GLY A 65 -2.60 -0.58 1.78
CA GLY A 65 -2.45 -0.53 3.24
C GLY A 65 -1.08 -1.07 3.68
N MET A 66 -0.71 -2.26 3.21
CA MET A 66 0.61 -2.85 3.47
C MET A 66 1.76 -1.97 2.95
N LEU A 67 1.65 -1.43 1.74
CA LEU A 67 2.67 -0.56 1.18
C LEU A 67 2.82 0.74 1.98
N ARG A 68 1.72 1.33 2.47
CA ARG A 68 1.78 2.51 3.35
C ARG A 68 2.44 2.17 4.69
N ALA A 69 2.09 1.06 5.31
CA ALA A 69 2.67 0.64 6.59
C ALA A 69 4.18 0.31 6.50
N LEU A 70 4.60 -0.32 5.40
CA LEU A 70 6.01 -0.59 5.11
C LEU A 70 6.81 0.70 4.88
N ASN A 71 6.20 1.71 4.24
CA ASN A 71 6.84 2.98 3.91
C ASN A 71 6.51 4.10 4.91
N ARG A 72 6.01 3.79 6.12
CA ARG A 72 5.54 4.80 7.10
C ARG A 72 6.59 5.84 7.51
N HIS A 73 7.87 5.51 7.38
CA HIS A 73 9.00 6.38 7.72
C HIS A 73 9.62 7.09 6.50
N VAL A 74 9.05 6.90 5.31
CA VAL A 74 9.53 7.52 4.08
C VAL A 74 8.69 8.76 3.82
N GLU A 75 9.28 9.93 4.04
CA GLU A 75 8.67 11.18 3.57
C GLU A 75 8.65 11.17 2.04
N ARG A 76 7.45 11.33 1.48
CA ARG A 76 7.31 11.56 0.04
C ARG A 76 7.61 13.02 -0.24
N GLU A 77 8.88 13.32 -0.46
CA GLU A 77 9.29 14.62 -0.95
C GLU A 77 8.90 14.76 -2.43
N PHE A 78 7.99 15.68 -2.71
CA PHE A 78 7.71 16.09 -4.08
C PHE A 78 8.88 16.95 -4.55
N ASN A 79 9.77 16.38 -5.35
CA ASN A 79 10.83 17.14 -6.00
C ASN A 79 10.26 17.83 -7.26
N PRO A 80 10.07 19.16 -7.25
CA PRO A 80 9.51 19.90 -8.38
C PRO A 80 10.44 19.92 -9.60
N ASP A 81 11.76 19.75 -9.39
CA ASP A 81 12.79 19.78 -10.43
C ASP A 81 12.84 18.47 -11.25
N ARG A 82 12.24 17.39 -10.74
CA ARG A 82 12.15 16.08 -11.43
C ARG A 82 11.06 16.02 -12.51
N LYS A 83 10.31 17.10 -12.73
CA LYS A 83 9.35 17.16 -13.84
C LYS A 83 10.01 17.80 -15.07
N ASP A 84 10.19 17.00 -16.12
CA ASP A 84 9.79 17.51 -17.43
C ASP A 84 8.30 17.84 -17.34
N THR A 85 7.96 19.13 -17.38
CA THR A 85 6.58 19.58 -17.50
C THR A 85 6.10 19.24 -18.91
N HIS A 86 5.76 17.97 -19.14
CA HIS A 86 5.14 17.49 -20.39
C HIS A 86 3.87 18.31 -20.74
N TRP A 87 3.22 18.87 -19.70
CA TRP A 87 2.21 19.89 -19.87
C TRP A 87 2.87 21.25 -20.06
N GLY A 88 3.50 21.46 -21.23
CA GLY A 88 3.93 22.78 -21.68
C GLY A 88 2.79 23.79 -21.55
N LYS A 89 3.13 25.08 -21.45
CA LYS A 89 2.21 26.20 -21.18
C LYS A 89 0.92 26.12 -22.01
N ARG A 90 -0.11 25.43 -21.49
CA ARG A 90 -1.44 25.46 -22.08
C ARG A 90 -2.02 26.83 -21.79
N LYS A 91 -2.09 27.68 -22.81
CA LYS A 91 -2.97 28.85 -22.77
C LYS A 91 -4.40 28.32 -22.76
N LEU A 92 -5.02 28.29 -21.58
CA LEU A 92 -6.46 28.16 -21.45
C LEU A 92 -7.05 29.51 -21.84
N THR A 93 -7.27 29.71 -23.13
CA THR A 93 -8.19 30.75 -23.60
C THR A 93 -9.59 30.27 -23.22
N ARG A 94 -10.12 30.75 -22.10
CA ARG A 94 -11.55 30.70 -21.85
C ARG A 94 -12.17 31.85 -22.61
N ASP A 95 -12.57 31.58 -23.85
CA ASP A 95 -13.49 32.42 -24.60
C ASP A 95 -14.72 31.58 -24.95
N ARG A 96 -15.80 31.75 -24.18
CA ARG A 96 -17.08 32.29 -24.66
C ARG A 96 -18.05 32.52 -23.49
#